data_AF-A0A2A6LYK4-F1
#
_entry.id   AF-A0A2A6LYK4-F1
#
_cell.length_a   1.000
_cell.length_b   1.000
_cell.length_c   1.000
_cell.angle_alpha   90.00
_cell.angle_beta   90.00
_cell.angle_gamma   90.00
#
_symmetry.space_group_name_H-M   'P 1'
#
loop_
_entity.id
_entity.type
_entity.pdbx_description
1 polymer ?
#
loop_
_entity_poly.entity_id
_entity_poly.type
_entity_poly.pdbx_seq_one_letter_code
_entity_poly.pdbx_strand_id
1 'polypeptide(L)' 'MASSDALQKIHDAARWLAEQAEARPNVINLLRQKFDITAVQAAQACTMANQYRSSGGHSG' A
#
# COMPACT_ATOMS: atom_id res chain seq x y z
N MET A 1 -22.31 -0.37 9.35
CA MET A 1 -21.34 0.58 8.76
C MET A 1 -20.01 -0.13 8.55
N ALA A 2 -19.85 -0.95 7.50
CA ALA A 2 -18.71 -1.90 7.43
C ALA A 2 -17.98 -2.00 6.07
N SER A 3 -18.16 -1.07 5.12
CA SER A 3 -17.67 -1.31 3.74
C SER A 3 -16.74 -0.26 3.15
N SER A 4 -16.53 0.90 3.79
CA SER A 4 -15.73 2.00 3.22
C SER A 4 -14.31 2.13 3.82
N ASP A 5 -14.16 1.75 5.08
CA ASP A 5 -12.95 1.99 5.87
C ASP A 5 -11.76 1.11 5.43
N ALA A 6 -12.05 -0.16 5.13
CA ALA A 6 -11.07 -1.13 4.65
C ALA A 6 -10.44 -0.72 3.32
N LEU A 7 -11.21 -0.16 2.40
CA LEU A 7 -10.71 0.33 1.11
C LEU A 7 -9.83 1.56 1.29
N GLN A 8 -10.25 2.51 2.13
CA GLN A 8 -9.42 3.67 2.48
C GLN A 8 -8.07 3.25 3.06
N LYS A 9 -8.06 2.31 4.02
CA LYS A 9 -6.83 1.78 4.60
C LYS A 9 -5.88 1.14 3.58
N ILE A 10 -6.40 0.43 2.58
CA ILE A 10 -5.59 -0.14 1.49
C ILE A 10 -4.97 0.96 0.63
N HIS A 11 -5.76 1.99 0.29
CA HIS A 11 -5.28 3.13 -0.50
C HIS A 11 -4.22 3.95 0.25
N ASP A 12 -4.45 4.25 1.53
CA ASP A 12 -3.49 4.93 2.40
C ASP A 12 -2.20 4.11 2.56
N ALA A 13 -2.32 2.80 2.79
CA ALA A 13 -1.19 1.88 2.85
C ALA A 13 -0.37 1.88 1.55
N ALA A 14 -1.05 1.84 0.41
CA ALA A 14 -0.42 1.85 -0.91
C ALA A 14 0.30 3.16 -1.19
N ARG A 15 -0.33 4.30 -0.86
CA ARG A 15 0.26 5.62 -1.05
C ARG A 15 1.48 5.82 -0.15
N TRP A 16 1.34 5.52 1.14
CA TRP A 16 2.44 5.59 2.09
C TRP A 16 3.60 4.70 1.65
N LEU A 17 3.31 3.48 1.17
CA LEU A 17 4.33 2.60 0.64
C LEU A 17 4.96 3.15 -0.63
N ALA A 18 4.20 3.73 -1.56
CA ALA A 18 4.75 4.33 -2.77
C ALA A 18 5.80 5.41 -2.46
N GLU A 19 5.57 6.20 -1.40
CA GLU A 19 6.50 7.22 -0.89
C GLU A 19 7.76 6.65 -0.22
N GLN A 20 7.73 5.42 0.31
CA GLN A 20 8.91 4.79 0.91
C GLN A 20 9.90 4.35 -0.17
N ALA A 21 10.84 5.20 -0.59
CA ALA A 21 11.82 4.91 -1.65
C ALA A 21 12.60 3.59 -1.50
N GLU A 22 12.71 3.05 -0.29
CA GLU A 22 13.42 1.79 0.00
C GLU A 22 12.47 0.63 0.28
N ALA A 23 12.67 -0.49 -0.41
CA ALA A 23 11.93 -1.72 -0.18
C ALA A 23 12.32 -2.32 1.17
N ARG A 24 11.62 -1.91 2.24
CA ARG A 24 11.86 -2.45 3.57
C ARG A 24 11.47 -3.93 3.61
N PRO A 25 12.35 -4.83 4.12
CA PRO A 25 11.93 -6.18 4.43
C PRO A 25 10.78 -6.11 5.44
N ASN A 26 9.77 -6.98 5.26
CA ASN A 26 8.57 -7.07 6.10
C ASN A 26 7.55 -5.92 5.97
N VAL A 27 7.49 -5.23 4.82
CA VAL A 27 6.46 -4.23 4.53
C VAL A 27 5.03 -4.73 4.82
N ILE A 28 4.72 -6.00 4.55
CA ILE A 28 3.40 -6.57 4.81
C ILE A 28 3.06 -6.54 6.30
N ASN A 29 3.97 -6.93 7.19
CA ASN A 29 3.71 -6.86 8.64
C ASN A 29 3.57 -5.42 9.12
N LEU A 30 4.38 -4.51 8.57
CA LEU A 30 4.29 -3.09 8.90
C LEU A 30 2.94 -2.51 8.49
N LEU A 31 2.47 -2.78 7.27
CA LEU A 31 1.18 -2.31 6.79
C LEU A 31 0.02 -2.88 7.61
N ARG A 32 0.09 -4.16 7.99
CA ARG A 32 -0.89 -4.81 8.86
C ARG A 32 -0.97 -4.12 10.23
N GLN A 33 0.17 -3.86 10.86
CA GLN A 33 0.20 -3.20 12.18
C GLN A 33 -0.16 -1.71 12.11
N LYS A 34 0.24 -1.02 11.03
CA LYS A 34 0.07 0.43 10.89
C LYS A 34 -1.34 0.83 10.47
N PHE A 35 -1.95 0.07 9.56
CA PHE A 35 -3.26 0.39 8.97
C PHE A 35 -4.37 -0.54 9.47
N ASP A 36 -4.04 -1.49 10.35
CA ASP A 36 -4.97 -2.50 10.87
C ASP A 36 -5.68 -3.26 9.73
N ILE A 37 -4.88 -3.72 8.76
CA ILE A 37 -5.34 -4.46 7.58
C ILE A 37 -4.85 -5.90 7.59
N THR A 38 -5.50 -6.74 6.80
CA THR A 38 -5.10 -8.15 6.62
C THR A 38 -3.91 -8.30 5.66
N ALA A 39 -3.28 -9.46 5.67
CA ALA A 39 -2.16 -9.75 4.77
C ALA A 39 -2.54 -9.64 3.28
N VAL A 40 -3.77 -10.03 2.92
CA VAL A 40 -4.29 -9.90 1.54
C VAL A 40 -4.44 -8.44 1.14
N GLN A 41 -4.95 -7.60 2.03
CA GLN A 41 -5.09 -6.16 1.81
C GLN A 41 -3.73 -5.46 1.73
N ALA A 42 -2.76 -5.86 2.56
CA ALA A 42 -1.39 -5.36 2.49
C ALA A 42 -0.70 -5.76 1.17
N ALA A 43 -0.96 -6.98 0.66
CA ALA A 43 -0.48 -7.40 -0.65
C ALA A 43 -1.10 -6.56 -1.79
N GLN A 44 -2.41 -6.28 -1.73
CA GLN A 44 -3.07 -5.35 -2.66
C GLN A 44 -2.44 -3.96 -2.61
N ALA A 45 -2.21 -3.43 -1.40
CA ALA A 45 -1.55 -2.15 -1.22
C ALA A 45 -0.13 -2.14 -1.82
N CYS A 46 0.62 -3.25 -1.69
CA CYS A 46 1.94 -3.41 -2.30
C CYS A 46 1.88 -3.34 -3.83
N THR A 47 0.92 -4.03 -4.45
CA THR A 47 0.70 -3.97 -5.91
C THR A 47 0.34 -2.55 -6.36
N MET A 48 -0.58 -1.89 -5.65
CA MET A 48 -0.97 -0.50 -5.94
C MET A 48 0.20 0.47 -5.77
N ALA A 49 1.00 0.32 -4.72
CA ALA A 49 2.20 1.13 -4.48
C ALA A 49 3.21 1.01 -5.63
N ASN A 50 3.43 -0.22 -6.12
CA ASN A 50 4.30 -0.45 -7.26
C ASN A 50 3.75 0.23 -8.54
N GLN A 51 2.43 0.20 -8.74
CA GLN A 51 1.80 0.95 -9.83
C GLN A 51 1.97 2.46 -9.63
N TYR A 52 1.76 3.02 -8.44
CA TYR A 52 1.96 4.45 -8.19
C TYR A 52 3.39 4.91 -8.52
N ARG A 53 4.40 4.09 -8.18
CA ARG A 53 5.80 4.35 -8.55
C ARG A 53 6.04 4.22 -10.06
N SER A 54 5.47 3.20 -10.69
CA SER A 54 5.64 2.93 -12.12
C SER A 54 4.92 3.97 -13.00
N SER A 55 3.73 4.42 -12.59
CA SER A 55 2.92 5.41 -13.30
C SER A 55 3.48 6.83 -13.17
N GLY A 56 4.25 7.11 -12.11
CA GLY A 56 4.97 8.38 -11.94
C GLY A 56 6.21 8.55 -12.82
N GLY A 57 6.56 7.54 -13.63
CA GLY A 57 7.81 7.50 -14.40
C GLY A 57 7.69 7.42 -15.92
N HIS A 58 6.49 7.46 -16.52
CA HIS A 58 6.33 7.40 -17.99
C HIS A 58 6.00 8.79 -18.57
N SER A 59 6.99 9.68 -18.50
CA SER A 59 7.18 10.72 -19.52
C SER A 59 8.46 10.37 -20.25
N GLY A 60 8.32 9.76 -21.43
CA GLY A 60 9.37 9.46 -22.38
C GLY A 60 8.74 9.41 -23.76
#